data_AF-A0A8J8BSD3-F1
#
_entry.id   AF-A0A8J8BSD3-F1
#
_cell.length_a   1.000
_cell.length_b   1.000
_cell.length_c   1.000
_cell.angle_alpha   90.00
_cell.angle_beta   90.00
_cell.angle_gamma   90.00
#
_symmetry.space_group_name_H-M   'P 1'
#
loop_
_entity.id
_entity.type
_entity.pdbx_description
1 polymer ?
#
loop_
_entity_poly.entity_id
_entity_poly.type
_entity_poly.pdbx_seq_one_letter_code
_entity_poly.pdbx_strand_id
1 'polypeptide(L)' 'MKCNFCGNEIEKGTGKMFVRKDGSVLYFCSAKCEKNMVNLKRKPRKFKWAQPE' A
#
# COMPACT_ATOMS: atom_id res chain seq x y z
N MET A 1 3.34 10.41 5.55
CA MET A 1 3.24 9.79 4.20
C MET A 1 2.26 8.63 4.31
N LYS A 2 1.22 8.52 3.47
CA LYS A 2 0.18 7.49 3.65
C LYS A 2 0.44 6.25 2.79
N CYS A 3 0.11 5.07 3.31
CA CYS A 3 0.17 3.84 2.54
C CYS A 3 -0.99 3.76 1.55
N ASN A 4 -0.70 3.49 0.28
CA ASN A 4 -1.71 3.33 -0.78
C ASN A 4 -2.64 2.14 -0.59
N PHE A 5 -2.24 1.14 0.21
CA PHE A 5 -3.09 -0.01 0.50
C PHE A 5 -3.86 0.18 1.80
N CYS A 6 -3.17 0.31 2.94
CA CYS A 6 -3.82 0.29 4.25
C CYS A 6 -4.35 1.67 4.72
N GLY A 7 -4.00 2.77 4.03
CA GLY A 7 -4.35 4.13 4.45
C GLY A 7 -3.57 4.69 5.65
N ASN A 8 -2.93 3.82 6.44
CA ASN A 8 -2.14 4.22 7.61
C ASN A 8 -0.95 5.10 7.25
N GLU A 9 -0.51 5.89 8.22
CA GLU A 9 0.73 6.65 8.11
C GLU A 9 1.96 5.73 8.12
N ILE A 10 2.88 5.99 7.21
CA ILE A 10 4.17 5.34 7.11
C ILE A 10 5.15 6.11 7.99
N GLU A 11 5.75 5.40 8.94
CA GLU A 11 6.81 5.92 9.81
C GLU A 11 8.01 6.39 8.99
N LYS A 12 8.65 7.49 9.41
CA LYS A 12 9.79 8.07 8.69
C LYS A 12 10.97 7.08 8.72
N GLY A 13 11.56 6.85 7.55
CA GLY A 13 12.67 5.89 7.40
C GLY A 13 12.21 4.44 7.21
N THR A 14 10.90 4.17 7.24
CA THR A 14 10.31 2.84 7.08
C THR A 14 9.44 2.78 5.82
N GLY A 15 9.16 1.56 5.35
CA GLY A 15 8.28 1.31 4.22
C GLY A 15 9.03 1.18 2.89
N LYS A 16 8.27 1.18 1.80
CA LYS A 16 8.80 0.96 0.45
C LYS A 16 8.04 1.79 -0.58
N MET A 17 8.79 2.32 -1.55
CA MET A 17 8.27 2.96 -2.74
C MET A 17 8.27 1.93 -3.88
N PHE A 18 7.13 1.78 -4.55
CA PHE A 18 6.97 0.91 -5.71
C PHE A 18 6.53 1.73 -6.91
N VAL A 19 7.37 1.79 -7.94
CA VAL A 19 7.08 2.51 -9.18
C VAL A 19 6.52 1.53 -10.20
N ARG A 20 5.32 1.82 -10.69
CA ARG A 20 4.67 1.03 -11.74
C ARG A 20 5.20 1.41 -13.12
N LYS A 21 4.95 0.55 -14.10
CA LYS A 21 5.36 0.75 -15.50
C LYS A 21 4.74 2.01 -16.15
N ASP A 22 3.59 2.44 -15.68
CA ASP A 22 2.91 3.68 -16.12
C ASP A 22 3.48 4.95 -15.46
N GLY A 23 4.53 4.83 -14.64
CA GLY A 23 5.12 5.95 -13.90
C GLY A 23 4.40 6.28 -12.59
N SER A 24 3.31 5.59 -12.25
CA SER A 24 2.62 5.83 -10.99
C SER A 24 3.41 5.28 -9.79
N VAL A 25 3.54 6.10 -8.75
CA VAL A 25 4.28 5.77 -7.54
C VAL A 25 3.32 5.33 -6.44
N LEU A 26 3.54 4.13 -5.89
CA LEU A 26 2.79 3.57 -4.77
C LEU A 26 3.68 3.50 -3.53
N TYR A 27 3.13 3.88 -2.38
CA TYR A 27 3.80 3.79 -1.10
C TYR A 27 3.20 2.69 -0.23
N PHE A 28 4.06 1.85 0.33
CA PHE A 28 3.67 0.74 1.19
C PHE A 28 4.31 0.83 2.57
N CYS A 29 3.51 0.67 3.63
CA CYS A 29 4.01 0.58 5.00
C CYS A 29 4.71 -0.75 5.30
N SER A 30 4.32 -1.83 4.60
CA SER A 30 4.80 -3.19 4.88
C SER A 30 4.68 -4.10 3.65
N ALA A 31 5.45 -5.19 3.66
CA ALA A 31 5.39 -6.24 2.64
C ALA A 31 3.99 -6.88 2.51
N LYS A 32 3.18 -6.87 3.58
CA LYS A 32 1.79 -7.34 3.55
C LYS A 32 0.94 -6.50 2.60
N CYS A 33 1.12 -5.18 2.63
CA CYS A 33 0.39 -4.24 1.78
C CYS A 33 0.82 -4.35 0.32
N GLU A 34 2.13 -4.45 0.08
CA GLU A 34 2.69 -4.69 -1.25
C GLU A 34 2.15 -5.98 -1.86
N LYS A 35 2.26 -7.12 -1.15
CA LYS A 35 1.78 -8.41 -1.65
C LYS A 35 0.30 -8.40 -1.98
N ASN A 36 -0.53 -7.79 -1.12
CA ASN A 36 -1.96 -7.74 -1.39
C ASN A 36 -2.28 -6.89 -2.64
N MET A 37 -1.65 -5.73 -2.80
CA MET A 37 -1.94 -4.83 -3.92
C MET A 37 -1.28 -5.25 -5.24
N VAL A 38 0.00 -5.63 -5.20
CA VAL A 38 0.84 -5.88 -6.39
C VAL A 38 0.74 -7.32 -6.83
N ASN A 39 0.98 -8.29 -5.93
CA ASN A 39 1.02 -9.71 -6.30
C ASN A 39 -0.39 -10.30 -6.41
N LEU A 40 -1.24 -10.03 -5.41
CA LEU A 40 -2.59 -10.60 -5.32
C LEU A 40 -3.66 -9.71 -5.97
N LYS A 41 -3.31 -8.50 -6.43
CA LYS A 41 -4.21 -7.54 -7.09
C LYS A 41 -5.51 -7.26 -6.31
N ARG A 42 -5.43 -7.34 -4.98
CA ARG A 42 -6.56 -7.11 -4.07
C ARG A 42 -6.86 -5.62 -3.97
N LYS A 43 -8.14 -5.27 -4.00
CA LYS A 43 -8.61 -3.90 -3.77
C LYS A 43 -8.77 -3.67 -2.26
N PRO A 44 -8.19 -2.61 -1.68
CA PRO A 44 -8.23 -2.37 -0.24
C PRO A 44 -9.67 -2.20 0.30
N ARG A 45 -10.58 -1.62 -0.50
CA ARG A 45 -12.02 -1.49 -0.18
C ARG A 45 -12.74 -2.81 0.15
N LYS A 46 -12.19 -3.96 -0.25
CA LYS A 46 -12.78 -5.28 0.04
C LYS A 46 -12.36 -5.83 1.40
N PHE A 47 -11.39 -5.21 2.07
CA PHE A 47 -10.82 -5.70 3.32
C PHE A 47 -11.02 -4.67 4.42
N LYS A 48 -11.80 -5.04 5.44
CA LYS A 48 -12.11 -4.18 6.60
C LYS A 48 -10.87 -3.65 7.34
N TRP A 49 -9.75 -4.37 7.27
CA TRP A 49 -8.49 -3.97 7.92
C TRP A 49 -7.63 -3.00 7.08
N ALA A 50 -7.93 -2.85 5.79
CA ALA A 50 -7.08 -2.15 4.84
C ALA A 50 -7.51 -0.70 4.60
N GLN A 51 -8.72 -0.29 4.94
CA GLN A 51 -8.99 1.14 5.05
C GLN A 51 -9.89 1.33 6.27
N PRO A 52 -9.45 2.09 7.29
CA PRO A 52 -10.42 2.76 8.14
C PRO A 52 -11.23 3.70 7.23
N GLU A 53 -12.55 3.66 7.35
CA GLU A 53 -13.47 4.51 6.60
C GLU A 53 -13.18 6.01 6.80
#